data_AF-A0A7T3VYA7-F1
#
_entry.id   AF-A0A7T3VYA7-F1
#
_cell.length_a   1.000
_cell.length_b   1.000
_cell.length_c   1.000
_cell.angle_alpha   90.00
_cell.angle_beta   90.00
_cell.angle_gamma   90.00
#
_symmetry.space_group_name_H-M   'P 1'
#
loop_
_entity.id
_entity.type
_entity.pdbx_description
1 polymer ?
#
loop_
_entity_poly.entity_id
_entity_poly.type
_entity_poly.pdbx_seq_one_letter_code
_entity_poly.pdbx_strand_id
1 'polypeptide(L)'
;MAKTNWNRTLSEVLKQKTKAMVMVSEKSGNEYTTDVVPILKVVSIGSVEEVDGKFKYSIVDTDNDLEYAIKVANRVEVKFGTILQFKNVRGGATSNGTGWFAADSVAVAQRNE
;
A
#
# COMPACT_ATOMS: atom_id res chain seq x y z
N MET A 1 17.11 5.10 -27.04
CA MET A 1 17.55 3.80 -26.49
C MET A 1 17.08 3.72 -25.04
N ALA A 2 16.34 2.68 -24.67
CA ALA A 2 15.94 2.49 -23.27
C ALA A 2 17.16 2.05 -22.45
N LYS A 3 17.38 2.68 -21.29
CA LYS A 3 18.41 2.27 -20.34
C LYS A 3 17.93 1.01 -19.61
N THR A 4 18.85 0.13 -19.27
CA THR A 4 18.55 -1.02 -18.41
C THR A 4 18.03 -0.54 -17.05
N ASN A 5 16.91 -1.10 -16.60
CA ASN A 5 16.28 -0.77 -15.31
C ASN A 5 16.37 -1.98 -14.38
N TRP A 6 17.00 -1.80 -13.23
CA TRP A 6 17.11 -2.81 -12.18
C TRP A 6 16.06 -2.63 -11.07
N ASN A 7 15.25 -1.57 -11.15
CA ASN A 7 14.18 -1.32 -10.18
C ASN A 7 12.91 -2.06 -10.59
N ARG A 8 12.41 -2.90 -9.69
CA ARG A 8 11.13 -3.59 -9.85
C ARG A 8 9.98 -2.58 -9.76
N THR A 9 8.98 -2.75 -10.60
CA THR A 9 7.74 -1.98 -10.57
C THR A 9 6.85 -2.40 -9.39
N LEU A 10 5.86 -1.57 -9.05
CA LEU A 10 4.90 -1.90 -7.99
C LEU A 10 4.15 -3.22 -8.28
N SER A 11 3.78 -3.43 -9.55
CA SER A 11 3.13 -4.65 -10.02
C SER A 11 3.99 -5.89 -9.79
N GLU A 12 5.30 -5.81 -10.05
CA GLU A 12 6.23 -6.93 -9.83
C GLU A 12 6.55 -7.18 -8.36
N VAL A 13 6.59 -6.13 -7.54
CA VAL A 13 6.85 -6.24 -6.09
C VAL A 13 5.65 -6.86 -5.38
N LEU A 14 4.44 -6.34 -5.64
CA LEU A 14 3.22 -6.81 -4.98
C LEU A 14 2.57 -8.01 -5.69
N LYS A 15 2.99 -8.31 -6.93
CA LYS A 15 2.33 -9.30 -7.81
C LYS A 15 0.84 -8.98 -8.05
N GLN A 16 0.49 -7.69 -8.05
CA GLN A 16 -0.87 -7.18 -8.17
C GLN A 16 -1.04 -6.35 -9.44
N LYS A 17 -2.25 -6.32 -10.01
CA LYS A 17 -2.55 -5.43 -11.14
C LYS A 17 -2.51 -3.97 -10.70
N THR A 18 -1.75 -3.16 -11.42
CA THR A 18 -1.65 -1.71 -11.19
C THR A 18 -2.32 -0.91 -12.30
N LYS A 19 -2.64 0.35 -11.99
CA LYS A 19 -3.01 1.37 -12.98
C LYS A 19 -2.21 2.63 -12.71
N ALA A 20 -1.85 3.36 -13.77
CA ALA A 20 -1.35 4.71 -13.63
C ALA A 20 -2.48 5.63 -13.14
N MET A 21 -2.19 6.46 -12.14
CA MET A 21 -3.13 7.43 -11.59
C MET A 21 -2.42 8.75 -11.30
N VAL A 22 -3.08 9.86 -11.64
CA VAL A 22 -2.64 11.21 -11.26
C VAL A 22 -2.97 11.41 -9.78
N MET A 23 -2.00 11.88 -9.02
CA MET A 23 -2.15 12.23 -7.62
C MET A 23 -1.56 13.59 -7.33
N VAL A 24 -1.98 14.18 -6.21
CA VAL A 24 -1.48 15.48 -5.73
C VAL A 24 -0.56 15.25 -4.55
N SER A 25 0.66 15.80 -4.62
CA SER A 25 1.64 15.74 -3.54
C SER A 25 1.15 16.51 -2.32
N GLU A 26 1.02 15.86 -1.16
CA GLU A 26 0.70 16.53 0.11
C GLU A 26 1.75 17.58 0.48
N LYS A 27 3.01 17.40 0.05
CA LYS A 27 4.13 18.29 0.42
C LYS A 27 4.23 19.53 -0.49
N SER A 28 4.02 19.34 -1.79
CA SER A 28 4.26 20.40 -2.79
C SER A 28 3.02 20.89 -3.52
N GLY A 29 1.88 20.20 -3.39
CA GLY A 29 0.66 20.49 -4.13
C GLY A 29 0.72 20.15 -5.63
N ASN A 30 1.85 19.65 -6.12
CA ASN A 30 2.04 19.33 -7.53
C ASN A 30 1.39 17.99 -7.88
N GLU A 31 0.82 17.94 -9.08
CA GLU A 31 0.36 16.68 -9.67
C GLU A 31 1.55 15.81 -10.10
N TYR A 32 1.41 14.51 -9.90
CA TYR A 32 2.35 13.51 -10.38
C TYR A 32 1.59 12.24 -10.75
N THR A 33 2.11 11.50 -11.73
CA THR A 33 1.54 10.20 -12.11
C THR A 33 2.33 9.09 -11.46
N THR A 34 1.64 8.13 -10.85
CA THR A 34 2.25 6.94 -10.24
C THR A 34 1.37 5.71 -10.44
N ASP A 35 1.97 4.53 -10.40
CA ASP A 35 1.23 3.28 -10.41
C ASP A 35 0.60 3.02 -9.05
N VAL A 36 -0.66 2.63 -9.06
CA VAL A 36 -1.41 2.25 -7.86
C VAL A 36 -2.12 0.91 -8.03
N VAL A 37 -2.21 0.13 -6.97
CA VAL A 37 -3.18 -0.95 -6.85
C VAL A 37 -4.50 -0.31 -6.39
N PRO A 38 -5.54 -0.24 -7.24
CA PRO A 38 -6.73 0.57 -6.95
C PRO A 38 -7.46 0.11 -5.69
N ILE A 39 -7.58 -1.21 -5.54
CA ILE A 39 -8.19 -1.88 -4.41
C ILE A 39 -7.30 -3.06 -4.06
N LEU A 40 -6.78 -3.08 -2.83
CA LEU A 40 -5.98 -4.18 -2.30
C LEU A 40 -6.70 -4.75 -1.08
N LYS A 41 -7.03 -6.04 -1.13
CA LYS A 41 -7.60 -6.79 0.00
C LYS A 41 -6.52 -7.67 0.61
N VAL A 42 -6.26 -7.51 1.89
CA VAL A 42 -5.19 -8.20 2.63
C VAL A 42 -5.65 -8.49 4.05
N VAL A 43 -4.97 -9.39 4.73
CA VAL A 43 -5.30 -9.78 6.11
C VAL A 43 -4.40 -9.03 7.08
N SER A 44 -4.98 -8.41 8.11
CA SER A 44 -4.20 -7.77 9.18
C SER A 44 -3.61 -8.81 10.13
N ILE A 45 -2.36 -8.58 10.55
CA ILE A 45 -1.75 -9.37 11.64
C ILE A 45 -2.12 -8.84 13.03
N GLY A 46 -3.00 -7.82 13.11
CA GLY A 46 -3.50 -7.26 14.36
C GLY A 46 -2.64 -6.15 14.97
N SER A 47 -1.54 -5.76 14.33
CA SER A 47 -0.71 -4.63 14.76
C SER A 47 -0.95 -3.38 13.91
N VAL A 48 -1.10 -2.26 14.61
CA VAL A 48 -1.20 -0.92 14.03
C VAL A 48 -0.30 0.01 14.83
N GLU A 49 0.63 0.66 14.15
CA GLU A 49 1.53 1.65 14.73
C GLU A 49 1.15 3.04 14.26
N GLU A 50 1.22 4.03 15.14
CA GLU A 50 1.10 5.43 14.76
C GLU A 50 2.51 6.01 14.48
N VAL A 51 2.72 6.51 13.27
CA VAL A 51 4.01 7.02 12.80
C VAL A 51 3.77 8.27 11.95
N ASP A 52 4.29 9.41 12.41
CA ASP A 52 4.13 10.74 11.79
C ASP A 52 2.66 11.17 11.62
N GLY A 53 1.81 10.88 12.62
CA GLY A 53 0.37 11.19 12.58
C GLY A 53 -0.43 10.36 11.56
N LYS A 54 0.16 9.27 11.03
CA LYS A 54 -0.50 8.29 10.16
C LYS A 54 -0.44 6.90 10.80
N PHE A 55 -1.28 6.00 10.34
CA PHE A 55 -1.40 4.64 10.86
C PHE A 55 -0.76 3.64 9.90
N LYS A 56 0.18 2.86 10.42
CA LYS A 56 0.91 1.82 9.69
C LYS A 56 0.35 0.46 10.10
N TYR A 57 -0.28 -0.22 9.14
CA TYR A 57 -0.88 -1.54 9.35
C TYR A 57 0.06 -2.60 8.83
N SER A 58 0.41 -3.56 9.67
CA SER A 58 1.12 -4.77 9.23
C SER A 58 0.11 -5.79 8.71
N ILE A 59 0.37 -6.30 7.52
CA ILE A 59 -0.57 -7.12 6.76
C ILE A 59 0.15 -8.27 6.06
N VAL A 60 -0.63 -9.30 5.74
CA VAL A 60 -0.23 -10.39 4.85
C VAL A 60 -1.14 -10.40 3.63
N ASP A 61 -0.52 -10.43 2.45
CA ASP A 61 -1.18 -10.75 1.18
C ASP A 61 -1.08 -12.26 0.97
N THR A 62 -2.15 -12.95 1.33
CA THR A 62 -2.23 -14.41 1.29
C THR A 62 -2.21 -14.98 -0.12
N ASP A 63 -2.63 -14.20 -1.12
CA ASP A 63 -2.69 -14.66 -2.50
C ASP A 63 -1.30 -14.70 -3.14
N ASN A 64 -0.39 -13.85 -2.65
CA ASN A 64 0.94 -13.65 -3.21
C ASN A 64 2.10 -14.09 -2.30
N ASP A 65 1.76 -14.55 -1.09
CA ASP A 65 2.68 -14.96 -0.01
C ASP A 65 3.67 -13.83 0.35
N LEU A 66 3.11 -12.66 0.67
CA LEU A 66 3.88 -11.45 1.01
C LEU A 66 3.45 -10.87 2.36
N GLU A 67 4.43 -10.43 3.15
CA GLU A 67 4.21 -9.67 4.38
C GLU A 67 4.84 -8.28 4.25
N TYR A 68 4.07 -7.24 4.55
CA TYR A 68 4.52 -5.85 4.48
C TYR A 68 3.61 -4.94 5.29
N ALA A 69 3.96 -3.65 5.35
CA ALA A 69 3.17 -2.66 6.07
C ALA A 69 2.75 -1.49 5.19
N ILE A 70 1.52 -1.02 5.37
CA ILE A 70 0.93 0.08 4.58
C ILE A 70 0.58 1.24 5.51
N LYS A 71 1.09 2.43 5.19
CA LYS A 71 0.80 3.68 5.92
C LYS A 71 -0.41 4.39 5.31
N VAL A 72 -1.33 4.84 6.14
CA VAL A 72 -2.57 5.51 5.73
C VAL A 72 -3.02 6.54 6.77
N ALA A 73 -3.72 7.59 6.35
CA ALA A 73 -4.11 8.68 7.25
C ALA A 73 -5.26 8.30 8.20
N ASN A 74 -6.24 7.51 7.75
CA ASN A 74 -7.38 7.15 8.57
C ASN A 74 -7.12 5.89 9.42
N ARG A 75 -7.72 5.86 10.62
CA ARG A 75 -7.65 4.71 11.54
C ARG A 75 -8.90 3.83 11.41
N VAL A 76 -8.70 2.52 11.46
CA VAL A 76 -9.74 1.51 11.70
C VAL A 76 -9.23 0.56 12.79
N GLU A 77 -10.14 0.04 13.61
CA GLU A 77 -9.78 -0.97 14.59
C GLU A 77 -9.60 -2.33 13.92
N VAL A 78 -8.57 -3.06 14.32
CA VAL A 78 -8.23 -4.35 13.75
C VAL A 78 -7.83 -5.33 14.85
N LYS A 79 -8.08 -6.60 14.58
CA LYS A 79 -7.53 -7.76 15.28
C LYS A 79 -6.83 -8.65 14.26
N PHE A 80 -6.04 -9.60 14.73
CA PHE A 80 -5.48 -10.63 13.86
C PHE A 80 -6.58 -11.29 13.01
N GLY A 81 -6.36 -11.44 11.71
CA GLY A 81 -7.33 -12.02 10.78
C GLY A 81 -8.36 -11.03 10.21
N THR A 82 -8.34 -9.76 10.62
CA THR A 82 -9.25 -8.75 10.05
C THR A 82 -8.92 -8.51 8.58
N ILE A 83 -9.89 -8.67 7.69
CA ILE A 83 -9.71 -8.38 6.26
C ILE A 83 -9.78 -6.86 6.08
N LEU A 84 -8.72 -6.29 5.53
CA LEU A 84 -8.61 -4.87 5.22
C LEU A 84 -8.69 -4.65 3.73
N GLN A 85 -9.36 -3.58 3.35
CA GLN A 85 -9.38 -3.09 1.98
C GLN A 85 -8.74 -1.71 1.92
N PHE A 86 -7.60 -1.63 1.25
CA PHE A 86 -6.89 -0.38 0.98
C PHE A 86 -7.26 0.16 -0.39
N LYS A 87 -7.31 1.50 -0.51
CA LYS A 87 -7.54 2.20 -1.78
C LYS A 87 -6.27 2.88 -2.29
N ASN A 88 -6.01 2.72 -3.59
CA ASN A 88 -4.88 3.33 -4.32
C ASN A 88 -3.53 3.11 -3.61
N VAL A 89 -3.22 1.83 -3.34
CA VAL A 89 -1.95 1.45 -2.72
C VAL A 89 -0.83 1.75 -3.69
N ARG A 90 0.17 2.47 -3.21
CA ARG A 90 1.36 2.88 -3.95
C ARG A 90 2.60 2.60 -3.13
N GLY A 91 3.74 2.54 -3.77
CA GLY A 91 4.99 2.32 -3.06
C GLY A 91 6.20 2.62 -3.91
N GLY A 92 7.35 2.53 -3.27
CA GLY A 92 8.64 2.71 -3.91
C GLY A 92 9.77 2.23 -3.01
N ALA A 93 10.99 2.28 -3.52
CA ALA A 93 12.18 2.02 -2.73
C ALA A 93 12.67 3.33 -2.08
N THR A 94 13.09 3.25 -0.83
CA THR A 94 13.92 4.27 -0.20
C THR A 94 15.39 4.10 -0.62
N SER A 95 16.23 5.11 -0.35
CA SER A 95 17.64 5.11 -0.77
C SER A 95 18.48 3.95 -0.21
N ASN A 96 18.02 3.30 0.86
CA ASN A 96 18.63 2.12 1.48
C ASN A 96 18.04 0.79 0.97
N GLY A 97 17.18 0.82 -0.05
CA GLY A 97 16.59 -0.39 -0.67
C GLY A 97 15.35 -0.95 0.03
N THR A 98 14.90 -0.36 1.15
CA THR A 98 13.65 -0.77 1.81
C THR A 98 12.42 -0.29 1.01
N GLY A 99 11.43 -1.15 0.85
CA GLY A 99 10.15 -0.76 0.25
C GLY A 99 9.29 0.03 1.24
N TRP A 100 8.66 1.11 0.79
CA TRP A 100 7.58 1.78 1.51
C TRP A 100 6.27 1.63 0.76
N PHE A 101 5.17 1.54 1.50
CA PHE A 101 3.83 1.49 0.94
C PHE A 101 2.89 2.47 1.64
N ALA A 102 2.05 3.14 0.86
CA ALA A 102 1.03 4.03 1.36
C ALA A 102 -0.29 3.82 0.60
N ALA A 103 -1.39 4.21 1.23
CA ALA A 103 -2.72 4.18 0.64
C ALA A 103 -3.47 5.47 0.95
N ASP A 104 -4.54 5.73 0.19
CA ASP A 104 -5.41 6.89 0.44
C ASP A 104 -6.32 6.63 1.64
N SER A 105 -6.85 5.42 1.73
CA SER A 105 -7.74 5.03 2.81
C SER A 105 -7.71 3.53 3.07
N VAL A 106 -8.05 3.15 4.30
CA VAL A 106 -8.31 1.76 4.70
C VAL A 106 -9.73 1.60 5.24
N ALA A 107 -10.35 0.46 4.96
CA ALA A 107 -11.62 0.05 5.55
C ALA A 107 -11.58 -1.44 5.94
N VAL A 108 -12.36 -1.83 6.94
CA VAL A 108 -12.60 -3.25 7.21
C VAL A 108 -13.51 -3.79 6.11
N ALA A 109 -13.05 -4.82 5.41
CA ALA A 109 -13.86 -5.51 4.42
C ALA A 109 -14.84 -6.44 5.14
N GLN A 110 -16.13 -6.32 4.85
CA GLN A 110 -17.11 -7.33 5.23
C GLN A 110 -16.78 -8.60 4.45
N ARG A 111 -16.73 -9.75 5.13
CA ARG A 111 -16.81 -11.04 4.44
C ARG A 111 -18.25 -11.12 3.96
N ASN A 112 -18.47 -10.96 2.64
CA ASN A 112 -19.80 -11.24 2.11
C ASN A 112 -20.10 -12.71 2.44
N GLU A 113 -21.13 -12.93 3.25
CA GLU A 113 -21.72 -14.24 3.51
C GLU A 113 -22.37 -14.81 2.25
#